data_AF-A0A2T0WRB3-F1
#
_entry.id   AF-A0A2T0WRB3-F1
#
_cell.length_a   1.000
_cell.length_b   1.000
_cell.length_c   1.000
_cell.angle_alpha   90.00
_cell.angle_beta   90.00
_cell.angle_gamma   90.00
#
_symmetry.space_group_name_H-M   'P 1'
#
loop_
_entity.id
_entity.type
_entity.pdbx_description
1 polymer ?
#
loop_
_entity_poly.entity_id
_entity_poly.type
_entity_poly.pdbx_seq_one_letter_code
_entity_poly.pdbx_strand_id
1 'polypeptide(L)'
;MKKRRSTIEWSLTKLSVLGFLFIISSCDLFEFRSTEEDDDDNPIVAEVNGSELRQSELKLVSTIGMNSSDSTAMINRYVQSWVRKQLMIREATKSMAFDEAEINRKLLDYKYTLMVYEFEKAFLEENLDESISNQEIEAYYKQNQENFSLKEIIVRCNFLKMDKSSNQNRNLERLLPRPEGSQSDAINEIALKYANNYFLEDSTWIRFEDIILNTPLADHPNKVGLIKSNSVINVEDDRYKYYFRILEYKLQDQIPPVEFVKEEISKILVNKKRVGLIEQFQKEIYNRALENNEFKIYE
;
A
#
# COMPACT_ATOMS: atom_id res chain seq x y z
N MET A 1 52.40 14.91 67.74
CA MET A 1 51.48 14.81 68.90
C MET A 1 50.81 13.44 68.88
N LYS A 2 50.89 12.70 70.01
CA LYS A 2 50.17 11.48 70.46
C LYS A 2 49.94 10.35 69.43
N LYS A 3 50.70 9.23 69.53
CA LYS A 3 50.36 7.91 70.17
C LYS A 3 49.19 7.21 69.46
N ARG A 4 49.20 5.93 69.06
CA ARG A 4 49.87 4.67 69.49
C ARG A 4 49.59 3.62 68.38
N ARG A 5 50.54 2.75 68.00
CA ARG A 5 50.58 1.26 68.18
C ARG A 5 49.24 0.53 67.89
N SER A 6 49.15 -0.61 67.21
CA SER A 6 50.13 -1.65 66.84
C SER A 6 49.48 -2.67 65.88
N THR A 7 50.34 -3.33 65.13
CA THR A 7 50.21 -4.62 64.43
C THR A 7 49.41 -5.70 65.16
N ILE A 8 48.75 -6.60 64.43
CA ILE A 8 48.55 -8.03 64.78
C ILE A 8 48.44 -8.87 63.49
N GLU A 9 49.12 -10.01 63.56
CA GLU A 9 49.36 -11.04 62.56
C GLU A 9 48.22 -12.07 62.42
N TRP A 10 48.15 -12.61 61.21
CA TRP A 10 47.97 -14.00 60.79
C TRP A 10 47.14 -15.04 61.59
N SER A 11 46.19 -15.61 60.83
CA SER A 11 45.79 -17.02 60.72
C SER A 11 45.18 -17.73 61.93
N LEU A 12 44.08 -18.47 61.71
CA LEU A 12 43.66 -19.71 62.39
C LEU A 12 42.30 -20.12 61.77
N THR A 13 42.28 -21.19 60.96
CA THR A 13 41.76 -22.54 61.30
C THR A 13 40.24 -22.70 61.41
N LYS A 14 39.74 -23.50 60.47
CA LYS A 14 38.81 -24.65 60.59
C LYS A 14 37.67 -24.61 61.63
N LEU A 15 36.47 -24.76 61.07
CA LEU A 15 35.34 -25.63 61.48
C LEU A 15 34.91 -25.62 62.96
N SER A 16 33.67 -25.19 63.21
CA SER A 16 32.61 -26.04 63.80
C SER A 16 31.28 -25.29 63.80
N VAL A 17 30.30 -25.74 63.00
CA VAL A 17 29.01 -26.30 63.46
C VAL A 17 28.24 -25.41 64.47
N LEU A 18 27.12 -24.85 64.03
CA LEU A 18 25.77 -25.00 64.60
C LEU A 18 24.92 -23.74 64.34
N GLY A 19 23.80 -23.89 63.62
CA GLY A 19 22.71 -22.91 63.62
C GLY A 19 22.48 -22.19 62.29
N PHE A 20 21.59 -22.73 61.45
CA PHE A 20 20.23 -22.21 61.38
C PHE A 20 19.39 -23.12 60.47
N LEU A 21 18.50 -23.86 61.12
CA LEU A 21 17.28 -24.43 60.58
C LEU A 21 16.52 -23.33 59.80
N PHE A 22 16.20 -23.50 58.52
CA PHE A 22 14.91 -23.16 57.90
C PHE A 22 14.94 -23.42 56.38
N ILE A 23 13.89 -24.13 55.91
CA ILE A 23 13.33 -24.15 54.55
C ILE A 23 14.09 -24.95 53.50
N ILE A 24 13.71 -26.23 53.32
CA ILE A 24 13.26 -26.72 52.01
C ILE A 24 12.28 -27.89 52.23
N SER A 25 11.01 -27.58 52.45
CA SER A 25 9.88 -28.49 52.22
C SER A 25 8.99 -27.84 51.16
N SER A 26 9.18 -28.25 49.91
CA SER A 26 8.19 -28.20 48.82
C SER A 26 8.78 -28.88 47.59
N CYS A 27 8.78 -30.22 47.63
CA CYS A 27 8.64 -31.03 46.43
C CYS A 27 7.16 -31.43 46.41
N ASP A 28 6.34 -30.64 45.73
CA ASP A 28 5.00 -31.02 45.22
C ASP A 28 4.46 -29.85 44.37
N LEU A 29 5.16 -29.54 43.28
CA LEU A 29 4.62 -28.64 42.25
C LEU A 29 5.31 -28.87 40.91
N PHE A 30 5.27 -30.10 40.40
CA PHE A 30 5.43 -30.37 38.97
C PHE A 30 4.78 -31.73 38.67
N GLU A 31 3.47 -31.82 38.94
CA GLU A 31 2.62 -32.81 38.30
C GLU A 31 2.33 -32.28 36.89
N PHE A 32 3.01 -32.86 35.90
CA PHE A 32 2.78 -32.64 34.48
C PHE A 32 1.38 -33.17 34.14
N ARG A 33 0.36 -32.34 34.34
CA ARG A 33 -1.01 -32.59 33.87
C ARG A 33 -1.04 -32.43 32.36
N SER A 34 -1.13 -33.56 31.69
CA SER A 34 -1.77 -33.68 30.38
C SER A 34 -3.28 -33.55 30.60
N THR A 35 -3.77 -32.32 30.61
CA THR A 35 -5.20 -32.03 30.50
C THR A 35 -5.36 -31.01 29.39
N GLU A 36 -5.98 -31.47 28.30
CA GLU A 36 -6.60 -30.65 27.26
C GLU A 36 -7.54 -29.67 27.96
N GLU A 37 -7.07 -28.44 28.18
CA GLU A 37 -7.93 -27.32 28.55
C GLU A 37 -8.48 -26.72 27.26
N ASP A 38 -9.77 -26.93 27.01
CA ASP A 38 -10.56 -26.09 26.13
C ASP A 38 -10.49 -24.65 26.68
N ASP A 39 -9.59 -23.86 26.11
CA ASP A 39 -9.52 -22.42 26.31
C ASP A 39 -10.83 -21.80 25.79
N ASP A 40 -11.75 -21.45 26.68
CA ASP A 40 -13.11 -20.96 26.36
C ASP A 40 -13.07 -19.69 25.48
N ASP A 41 -11.93 -18.96 25.51
CA ASP A 41 -11.66 -17.78 24.68
C ASP A 41 -11.08 -18.10 23.28
N ASN A 42 -10.73 -19.36 22.99
CA ASN A 42 -10.12 -19.77 21.72
C ASN A 42 -10.49 -21.22 21.29
N PRO A 43 -11.76 -21.45 20.89
CA PRO A 43 -12.24 -22.80 20.57
C PRO A 43 -11.57 -23.39 19.32
N ILE A 44 -11.51 -24.73 19.30
CA ILE A 44 -11.03 -25.51 18.16
C ILE A 44 -12.11 -25.49 17.05
N VAL A 45 -11.70 -25.15 15.84
CA VAL A 45 -12.59 -25.04 14.66
C VAL A 45 -12.48 -26.27 13.76
N ALA A 46 -11.30 -26.89 13.69
CA ALA A 46 -11.08 -28.15 12.98
C ALA A 46 -9.86 -28.89 13.54
N GLU A 47 -9.85 -30.21 13.43
CA GLU A 47 -8.72 -31.06 13.84
C GLU A 47 -8.42 -32.11 12.78
N VAL A 48 -7.14 -32.34 12.49
CA VAL A 48 -6.68 -33.36 11.55
C VAL A 48 -5.43 -34.06 12.10
N ASN A 49 -5.59 -35.28 12.62
CA ASN A 49 -4.53 -36.11 13.23
C ASN A 49 -3.72 -35.38 14.34
N GLY A 50 -4.41 -34.75 15.30
CA GLY A 50 -3.77 -34.04 16.42
C GLY A 50 -3.17 -32.68 16.08
N SER A 51 -3.28 -32.22 14.83
CA SER A 51 -3.13 -30.79 14.51
C SER A 51 -4.48 -30.11 14.65
N GLU A 52 -4.53 -29.02 15.41
CA GLU A 52 -5.73 -28.24 15.68
C GLU A 52 -5.66 -26.91 14.92
N LEU A 53 -6.80 -26.48 14.38
CA LEU A 53 -7.00 -25.13 13.88
C LEU A 53 -7.90 -24.39 14.87
N ARG A 54 -7.41 -23.30 15.44
CA ARG A 54 -8.12 -22.54 16.49
C ARG A 54 -8.74 -21.25 15.96
N GLN A 55 -9.75 -20.75 16.67
CA GLN A 55 -10.49 -19.54 16.31
C GLN A 55 -9.59 -18.30 16.13
N SER A 56 -8.51 -18.19 16.92
CA SER A 56 -7.54 -17.09 16.85
C SER A 56 -6.79 -17.04 15.53
N GLU A 57 -6.50 -18.19 14.91
CA GLU A 57 -5.82 -18.29 13.61
C GLU A 57 -6.70 -17.82 12.46
N LEU A 58 -8.02 -17.83 12.64
CA LEU A 58 -8.98 -17.31 11.66
C LEU A 58 -9.05 -15.78 11.63
N LYS A 59 -8.65 -15.10 12.71
CA LYS A 59 -8.64 -13.63 12.77
C LYS A 59 -7.64 -13.02 11.79
N LEU A 60 -6.55 -13.72 11.48
CA LEU A 60 -5.55 -13.32 10.48
C LEU A 60 -6.11 -13.34 9.04
N VAL A 61 -7.17 -14.12 8.81
CA VAL A 61 -7.84 -14.26 7.50
C VAL A 61 -8.96 -13.23 7.35
N SER A 62 -9.42 -12.63 8.44
CA SER A 62 -10.61 -11.78 8.48
C SER A 62 -10.34 -10.27 8.45
N THR A 63 -9.12 -9.80 8.15
CA THR A 63 -8.82 -8.38 8.24
C THR A 63 -9.12 -7.61 6.95
N ILE A 64 -10.08 -6.69 7.10
CA ILE A 64 -10.42 -5.48 6.32
C ILE A 64 -11.57 -5.63 5.29
N GLY A 65 -12.77 -5.19 5.71
CA GLY A 65 -13.73 -4.53 4.80
C GLY A 65 -14.97 -5.30 4.31
N MET A 66 -15.40 -6.40 4.94
CA MET A 66 -16.46 -7.26 4.38
C MET A 66 -17.71 -7.43 5.27
N ASN A 67 -18.87 -7.62 4.61
CA ASN A 67 -20.17 -7.92 5.23
C ASN A 67 -20.19 -9.32 5.89
N SER A 68 -21.07 -9.50 6.88
CA SER A 68 -21.12 -10.69 7.76
C SER A 68 -21.47 -12.02 7.09
N SER A 69 -22.15 -12.02 5.94
CA SER A 69 -22.45 -13.26 5.18
C SER A 69 -21.25 -13.77 4.39
N ASP A 70 -20.48 -12.85 3.82
CA ASP A 70 -19.32 -13.17 2.98
C ASP A 70 -18.15 -13.68 3.85
N SER A 71 -18.07 -13.23 5.09
CA SER A 71 -17.07 -13.69 6.06
C SER A 71 -17.28 -15.14 6.48
N THR A 72 -18.51 -15.62 6.71
CA THR A 72 -18.75 -17.05 7.06
C THR A 72 -18.37 -18.00 5.91
N ALA A 73 -18.72 -17.66 4.67
CA ALA A 73 -18.36 -18.48 3.52
C ALA A 73 -16.83 -18.51 3.29
N MET A 74 -16.14 -17.39 3.53
CA MET A 74 -14.69 -17.30 3.45
C MET A 74 -13.99 -18.11 4.54
N ILE A 75 -14.47 -18.01 5.79
CA ILE A 75 -13.96 -18.81 6.91
C ILE A 75 -14.10 -20.30 6.61
N ASN A 76 -15.27 -20.74 6.15
CA ASN A 76 -15.48 -22.14 5.76
C ASN A 76 -14.53 -22.58 4.64
N ARG A 77 -14.29 -21.75 3.62
CA ARG A 77 -13.31 -22.07 2.56
C ARG A 77 -11.89 -22.18 3.12
N TYR A 78 -11.51 -21.31 4.04
CA TYR A 78 -10.20 -21.36 4.69
C TYR A 78 -10.03 -22.64 5.51
N VAL A 79 -11.01 -22.97 6.37
CA VAL A 79 -11.02 -24.22 7.16
C VAL A 79 -10.91 -25.43 6.25
N GLN A 80 -11.69 -25.49 5.16
CA GLN A 80 -11.62 -26.59 4.20
C GLN A 80 -10.26 -26.67 3.48
N SER A 81 -9.68 -25.53 3.12
CA SER A 81 -8.33 -25.46 2.53
C SER A 81 -7.26 -25.98 3.50
N TRP A 82 -7.34 -25.56 4.77
CA TRP A 82 -6.45 -26.01 5.83
C TRP A 82 -6.57 -27.53 6.04
N VAL A 83 -7.78 -28.07 6.14
CA VAL A 83 -8.02 -29.51 6.29
C VAL A 83 -7.41 -30.28 5.12
N ARG A 84 -7.64 -29.84 3.87
CA ARG A 84 -7.03 -30.46 2.68
C ARG A 84 -5.51 -30.43 2.74
N LYS A 85 -4.92 -29.32 3.15
CA LYS A 85 -3.46 -29.17 3.30
C LYS A 85 -2.91 -30.16 4.33
N GLN A 86 -3.55 -30.29 5.50
CA GLN A 86 -3.13 -31.23 6.54
C GLN A 86 -3.23 -32.69 6.08
N LEU A 87 -4.31 -33.06 5.38
CA LEU A 87 -4.47 -34.39 4.80
C LEU A 87 -3.39 -34.70 3.75
N MET A 88 -3.06 -33.73 2.90
CA MET A 88 -1.97 -33.84 1.91
C MET A 88 -0.60 -33.99 2.57
N ILE A 89 -0.31 -33.19 3.60
CA ILE A 89 0.95 -33.29 4.37
C ILE A 89 1.07 -34.70 4.95
N ARG A 90 0.02 -35.22 5.58
CA ARG A 90 0.01 -36.59 6.12
C ARG A 90 0.34 -37.63 5.05
N GLU A 91 -0.32 -37.54 3.89
CA GLU A 91 -0.13 -38.52 2.82
C GLU A 91 1.29 -38.44 2.25
N ALA A 92 1.82 -37.23 2.11
CA ALA A 92 3.18 -37.00 1.65
C ALA A 92 4.22 -37.57 2.63
N THR A 93 4.05 -37.37 3.94
CA THR A 93 4.95 -37.92 4.98
C THR A 93 4.94 -39.45 5.02
N LYS A 94 3.84 -40.10 4.60
CA LYS A 94 3.79 -41.56 4.45
C LYS A 94 4.44 -42.04 3.15
N SER A 95 4.35 -41.24 2.08
CA SER A 95 4.72 -41.64 0.72
C SER A 95 6.16 -41.32 0.35
N MET A 96 6.79 -40.32 1.00
CA MET A 96 8.16 -39.92 0.72
C MET A 96 8.87 -39.39 1.96
N ALA A 97 10.20 -39.51 1.97
CA ALA A 97 11.04 -38.83 2.94
C ALA A 97 11.29 -37.38 2.50
N PHE A 98 11.17 -36.44 3.44
CA PHE A 98 11.52 -35.05 3.21
C PHE A 98 12.98 -34.78 3.57
N ASP A 99 13.65 -33.95 2.78
CA ASP A 99 14.93 -33.36 3.18
C ASP A 99 14.65 -32.22 4.18
N GLU A 100 14.58 -32.60 5.47
CA GLU A 100 14.33 -31.64 6.55
C GLU A 100 15.40 -30.55 6.62
N ALA A 101 16.65 -30.87 6.27
CA ALA A 101 17.73 -29.89 6.28
C ALA A 101 17.50 -28.81 5.23
N GLU A 102 17.10 -29.19 4.02
CA GLU A 102 16.76 -28.25 2.95
C GLU A 102 15.52 -27.41 3.27
N ILE A 103 14.49 -28.01 3.87
CA ILE A 103 13.29 -27.28 4.32
C ILE A 103 13.66 -26.26 5.40
N ASN A 104 14.42 -26.67 6.41
CA ASN A 104 14.87 -25.77 7.48
C ASN A 104 15.77 -24.65 6.95
N ARG A 105 16.64 -24.93 5.97
CA ARG A 105 17.44 -23.91 5.29
C ARG A 105 16.56 -22.86 4.62
N LYS A 106 15.53 -23.27 3.88
CA LYS A 106 14.56 -22.35 3.23
C LYS A 106 13.77 -21.54 4.25
N LEU A 107 13.36 -22.14 5.37
CA LEU A 107 12.66 -21.43 6.44
C LEU A 107 13.55 -20.37 7.09
N LEU A 108 14.82 -20.68 7.32
CA LEU A 108 15.79 -19.72 7.85
C LEU A 108 16.06 -18.58 6.87
N ASP A 109 16.23 -18.87 5.59
CA ASP A 109 16.44 -17.86 4.55
C ASP A 109 15.25 -16.88 4.45
N TYR A 110 14.04 -17.42 4.45
CA TYR A 110 12.81 -16.62 4.49
C TYR A 110 12.73 -15.76 5.76
N LYS A 111 13.06 -16.34 6.93
CA LYS A 111 13.11 -15.61 8.20
C LYS A 111 14.09 -14.45 8.13
N TYR A 112 15.29 -14.64 7.58
CA TYR A 112 16.30 -13.59 7.48
C TYR A 112 15.89 -12.49 6.50
N THR A 113 15.32 -12.86 5.35
CA THR A 113 14.78 -11.88 4.40
C THR A 113 13.69 -11.02 5.04
N LEU A 114 12.79 -11.64 5.82
CA LEU A 114 11.73 -10.91 6.52
C LEU A 114 12.31 -9.97 7.59
N MET A 115 13.31 -10.41 8.35
CA MET A 115 13.99 -9.57 9.34
C MET A 115 14.63 -8.33 8.71
N VAL A 116 15.33 -8.51 7.58
CA VAL A 116 15.94 -7.39 6.83
C VAL A 116 14.85 -6.44 6.32
N TYR A 117 13.79 -6.98 5.71
CA TYR A 117 12.68 -6.18 5.19
C TYR A 117 12.01 -5.32 6.27
N GLU A 118 11.67 -5.89 7.43
CA GLU A 118 11.02 -5.14 8.52
C GLU A 118 11.96 -4.06 9.08
N PHE A 119 13.26 -4.32 9.12
CA PHE A 119 14.24 -3.33 9.56
C PHE A 119 14.38 -2.17 8.58
N GLU A 120 14.48 -2.46 7.29
CA GLU A 120 14.52 -1.45 6.22
C GLU A 120 13.24 -0.61 6.19
N LYS A 121 12.08 -1.25 6.37
CA LYS A 121 10.79 -0.58 6.44
C LYS A 121 10.72 0.39 7.62
N ALA A 122 11.09 -0.06 8.82
CA ALA A 122 11.13 0.81 10.01
C ALA A 122 12.08 2.01 9.80
N PHE A 123 13.25 1.77 9.20
CA PHE A 123 14.19 2.83 8.87
C PHE A 123 13.61 3.86 7.89
N LEU A 124 12.87 3.42 6.86
CA LEU A 124 12.20 4.30 5.91
C LEU A 124 11.11 5.14 6.57
N GLU A 125 10.29 4.54 7.44
CA GLU A 125 9.20 5.25 8.13
C GLU A 125 9.73 6.42 8.99
N GLU A 126 10.94 6.30 9.52
CA GLU A 126 11.57 7.34 10.33
C GLU A 126 12.34 8.39 9.51
N ASN A 127 12.91 8.00 8.36
CA ASN A 127 13.93 8.81 7.67
C ASN A 127 13.55 9.25 6.24
N LEU A 128 12.47 8.73 5.65
CA LEU A 128 12.07 9.08 4.28
C LEU A 128 11.32 10.42 4.24
N ASP A 129 11.92 11.41 3.57
CA ASP A 129 11.21 12.62 3.16
C ASP A 129 10.49 12.39 1.82
N GLU A 130 9.16 12.32 1.87
CA GLU A 130 8.30 12.16 0.69
C GLU A 130 7.99 13.49 -0.02
N SER A 131 8.52 14.63 0.45
CA SER A 131 8.30 15.91 -0.19
C SER A 131 9.02 15.99 -1.54
N ILE A 132 8.28 16.39 -2.58
CA ILE A 132 8.79 16.60 -3.94
C ILE A 132 8.47 18.03 -4.37
N SER A 133 9.52 18.78 -4.72
CA SER A 133 9.38 20.14 -5.23
C SER A 133 8.94 20.17 -6.70
N ASN A 134 8.28 21.26 -7.12
CA ASN A 134 7.94 21.45 -8.54
C ASN A 134 9.20 21.50 -9.43
N GLN A 135 10.34 21.98 -8.90
CA GLN A 135 11.60 22.03 -9.63
C GLN A 135 12.15 20.61 -9.93
N GLU A 136 12.07 19.69 -8.97
CA GLU A 136 12.44 18.28 -9.17
C GLU A 136 11.55 17.63 -10.25
N ILE A 137 10.24 17.91 -10.22
CA ILE A 137 9.30 17.40 -11.22
C ILE A 137 9.65 17.92 -12.61
N GLU A 138 9.88 19.23 -12.76
CA GLU A 138 10.24 19.82 -14.04
C GLU A 138 11.57 19.29 -14.57
N ALA A 139 12.58 19.13 -13.71
CA ALA A 139 13.88 18.60 -14.09
C ALA A 139 13.76 17.15 -14.58
N TYR A 140 13.03 16.32 -13.83
CA TYR A 140 12.78 14.93 -14.21
C TYR A 140 12.01 14.83 -15.52
N TYR A 141 10.94 15.62 -15.66
CA TYR A 141 10.14 15.67 -16.87
C TYR A 141 10.99 16.03 -18.10
N LYS A 142 11.78 17.10 -18.03
CA LYS A 142 12.65 17.55 -19.14
C LYS A 142 13.66 16.49 -19.57
N GLN A 143 14.20 15.72 -18.63
CA GLN A 143 15.17 14.67 -18.93
C GLN A 143 14.53 13.39 -19.50
N ASN A 144 13.24 13.15 -19.22
CA ASN A 144 12.58 11.86 -19.50
C ASN A 144 11.31 12.01 -20.36
N GLN A 145 11.17 13.07 -21.16
CA GLN A 145 9.93 13.38 -21.90
C GLN A 145 9.46 12.23 -22.80
N GLU A 146 10.40 11.51 -23.41
CA GLU A 146 10.09 10.39 -24.31
C GLU A 146 9.40 9.23 -23.59
N ASN A 147 9.61 9.08 -22.28
CA ASN A 147 8.97 8.03 -21.48
C ASN A 147 7.49 8.30 -21.19
N PHE A 148 7.01 9.52 -21.47
CA PHE A 148 5.66 9.97 -21.14
C PHE A 148 4.72 10.00 -22.34
N SER A 149 5.08 9.43 -23.50
CA SER A 149 4.22 9.42 -24.69
C SER A 149 2.78 8.97 -24.37
N LEU A 150 1.80 9.77 -24.77
CA LEU A 150 0.39 9.50 -24.50
C LEU A 150 -0.09 8.22 -25.17
N LYS A 151 -0.75 7.35 -24.41
CA LYS A 151 -1.43 6.17 -24.95
C LYS A 151 -2.85 6.47 -25.43
N GLU A 152 -3.41 7.60 -24.98
CA GLU A 152 -4.80 7.98 -25.18
C GLU A 152 -4.91 9.49 -25.40
N ILE A 153 -6.09 9.93 -25.84
CA ILE A 153 -6.37 11.36 -26.03
C ILE A 153 -6.59 12.01 -24.68
N ILE A 154 -5.95 13.15 -24.45
CA ILE A 154 -6.21 14.02 -23.30
C ILE A 154 -6.74 15.37 -23.76
N VAL A 155 -7.59 15.97 -22.95
CA VAL A 155 -8.22 17.25 -23.23
C VAL A 155 -8.20 18.15 -22.00
N ARG A 156 -8.17 19.46 -22.25
CA ARG A 156 -8.72 20.46 -21.34
C ARG A 156 -10.07 20.84 -21.90
N CYS A 157 -11.13 20.56 -21.15
CA CYS A 157 -12.47 20.84 -21.62
C CYS A 157 -13.41 21.20 -20.48
N ASN A 158 -14.39 22.02 -20.82
CA ASN A 158 -15.54 22.28 -19.97
C ASN A 158 -16.69 21.38 -20.38
N PHE A 159 -17.28 20.69 -19.42
CA PHE A 159 -18.35 19.73 -19.59
C PHE A 159 -19.56 20.12 -18.75
N LEU A 160 -20.75 20.06 -19.35
CA LEU A 160 -22.01 20.23 -18.64
C LEU A 160 -23.04 19.19 -19.10
N LYS A 161 -23.72 18.58 -18.15
CA LYS A 161 -24.90 17.72 -18.35
C LYS A 161 -26.12 18.44 -17.82
N MET A 162 -27.10 18.66 -18.69
CA MET A 162 -28.34 19.37 -18.35
C MET A 162 -29.56 18.58 -18.77
N ASP A 163 -30.66 18.74 -18.03
CA ASP A 163 -31.96 18.22 -18.46
C ASP A 163 -32.38 18.85 -19.80
N LYS A 164 -32.85 18.03 -20.75
CA LYS A 164 -33.28 18.48 -22.08
C LYS A 164 -34.43 19.50 -22.02
N SER A 165 -35.27 19.42 -20.99
CA SER A 165 -36.39 20.33 -20.73
C SER A 165 -35.98 21.69 -20.13
N SER A 166 -34.70 21.86 -19.73
CA SER A 166 -34.22 23.09 -19.10
C SER A 166 -34.36 24.31 -20.02
N ASN A 167 -34.93 25.40 -19.50
CA ASN A 167 -35.05 26.67 -20.21
C ASN A 167 -33.68 27.37 -20.41
N GLN A 168 -32.64 26.94 -19.68
CA GLN A 168 -31.29 27.50 -19.77
C GLN A 168 -30.48 26.92 -20.93
N ASN A 169 -30.91 25.81 -21.55
CA ASN A 169 -30.20 25.18 -22.67
C ASN A 169 -29.93 26.17 -23.81
N ARG A 170 -30.92 26.99 -24.16
CA ARG A 170 -30.78 28.02 -25.21
C ARG A 170 -29.79 29.13 -24.82
N ASN A 171 -29.73 29.48 -23.53
CA ASN A 171 -28.79 30.48 -23.05
C ASN A 171 -27.36 29.92 -23.09
N LEU A 172 -27.18 28.68 -22.63
CA LEU A 172 -25.88 28.00 -22.64
C LEU A 172 -25.33 27.82 -24.06
N GLU A 173 -26.16 27.38 -25.02
CA GLU A 173 -25.78 27.23 -26.44
C GLU A 173 -25.26 28.55 -27.06
N ARG A 174 -25.71 29.70 -26.56
CA ARG A 174 -25.24 31.03 -27.00
C ARG A 174 -23.96 31.49 -26.30
N LEU A 175 -23.72 31.02 -25.07
CA LEU A 175 -22.57 31.41 -24.27
C LEU A 175 -21.33 30.56 -24.55
N LEU A 176 -21.50 29.25 -24.77
CA LEU A 176 -20.40 28.29 -24.95
C LEU A 176 -19.42 28.62 -26.08
N PRO A 177 -19.85 29.09 -27.28
CA PRO A 177 -18.92 29.38 -28.38
C PRO A 177 -18.06 30.63 -28.16
N ARG A 178 -18.34 31.46 -27.14
CA ARG A 178 -17.67 32.75 -26.95
C ARG A 178 -16.27 32.58 -26.34
N PRO A 179 -15.33 33.50 -26.63
CA PRO A 179 -13.98 33.46 -26.04
C PRO A 179 -14.00 33.39 -24.51
N GLU A 180 -13.02 32.67 -23.99
CA GLU A 180 -12.79 32.43 -22.56
C GLU A 180 -12.68 33.75 -21.76
N GLY A 181 -13.10 33.72 -20.50
CA GLY A 181 -13.09 34.88 -19.61
C GLY A 181 -14.28 35.85 -19.71
N SER A 182 -14.91 36.01 -20.89
CA SER A 182 -16.02 36.97 -21.03
C SER A 182 -17.37 36.51 -20.47
N GLN A 183 -17.54 35.19 -20.26
CA GLN A 183 -18.81 34.56 -19.84
C GLN A 183 -18.62 33.44 -18.82
N SER A 184 -17.42 33.29 -18.24
CA SER A 184 -17.10 32.18 -17.34
C SER A 184 -18.03 32.18 -16.12
N ASP A 185 -18.25 33.35 -15.51
CA ASP A 185 -19.15 33.50 -14.37
C ASP A 185 -20.59 33.11 -14.68
N ALA A 186 -21.09 33.47 -15.87
CA ALA A 186 -22.46 33.14 -16.28
C ALA A 186 -22.63 31.63 -16.55
N ILE A 187 -21.62 30.99 -17.15
CA ILE A 187 -21.63 29.53 -17.39
C ILE A 187 -21.53 28.80 -16.05
N ASN A 188 -20.66 29.25 -15.15
CA ASN A 188 -20.53 28.72 -13.79
C ASN A 188 -21.85 28.83 -13.01
N GLU A 189 -22.52 29.98 -13.07
CA GLU A 189 -23.81 30.17 -12.42
C GLU A 189 -24.88 29.22 -12.97
N ILE A 190 -24.94 29.05 -14.30
CA ILE A 190 -25.87 28.09 -14.92
C ILE A 190 -25.56 26.66 -14.49
N ALA A 191 -24.28 26.28 -14.49
CA ALA A 191 -23.85 24.94 -14.11
C ALA A 191 -24.21 24.62 -12.66
N LEU A 192 -23.87 25.52 -11.73
CA LEU A 192 -24.13 25.35 -10.30
C LEU A 192 -25.63 25.21 -9.97
N LYS A 193 -26.48 25.91 -10.72
CA LYS A 193 -27.93 25.96 -10.44
C LYS A 193 -28.73 24.88 -11.18
N TYR A 194 -28.31 24.51 -12.39
CA TYR A 194 -29.15 23.73 -13.31
C TYR A 194 -28.48 22.48 -13.90
N ALA A 195 -27.16 22.31 -13.77
CA ALA A 195 -26.50 21.12 -14.30
C ALA A 195 -26.67 19.93 -13.34
N ASN A 196 -26.98 18.78 -13.91
CA ASN A 196 -27.01 17.50 -13.19
C ASN A 196 -25.59 17.00 -12.90
N ASN A 197 -24.64 17.33 -13.78
CA ASN A 197 -23.22 17.07 -13.62
C ASN A 197 -22.45 18.12 -14.43
N TYR A 198 -21.28 18.55 -13.96
CA TYR A 198 -20.45 19.51 -14.67
C TYR A 198 -18.98 19.36 -14.28
N PHE A 199 -18.09 19.78 -15.18
CA PHE A 199 -16.66 19.90 -14.95
C PHE A 199 -16.21 21.17 -15.66
N LEU A 200 -15.82 22.19 -14.90
CA LEU A 200 -15.50 23.54 -15.39
C LEU A 200 -14.09 23.95 -14.93
N GLU A 201 -13.11 23.10 -15.20
CA GLU A 201 -11.71 23.32 -14.82
C GLU A 201 -10.84 23.58 -16.04
N ASP A 202 -10.52 24.86 -16.26
CA ASP A 202 -9.76 25.30 -17.44
C ASP A 202 -8.26 24.91 -17.38
N SER A 203 -7.77 24.61 -16.17
CA SER A 203 -6.34 24.32 -15.91
C SER A 203 -5.98 22.84 -15.86
N THR A 204 -6.98 21.95 -15.83
CA THR A 204 -6.77 20.52 -15.57
C THR A 204 -6.89 19.70 -16.85
N TRP A 205 -5.87 18.88 -17.12
CA TRP A 205 -5.88 17.90 -18.19
C TRP A 205 -6.54 16.61 -17.73
N ILE A 206 -7.46 16.08 -18.53
CA ILE A 206 -8.17 14.83 -18.26
C ILE A 206 -8.14 13.91 -19.48
N ARG A 207 -8.28 12.60 -19.25
CA ARG A 207 -8.49 11.64 -20.33
C ARG A 207 -9.83 11.92 -21.00
N PHE A 208 -9.84 11.94 -22.33
CA PHE A 208 -11.08 12.18 -23.08
C PHE A 208 -12.12 11.09 -22.82
N GLU A 209 -11.68 9.85 -22.59
CA GLU A 209 -12.59 8.73 -22.33
C GLU A 209 -13.28 8.83 -20.98
N ASP A 210 -12.61 9.42 -19.98
CA ASP A 210 -13.20 9.61 -18.66
C ASP A 210 -14.35 10.64 -18.71
N ILE A 211 -14.21 11.70 -19.52
CA ILE A 211 -15.22 12.76 -19.58
C ILE A 211 -16.44 12.40 -20.43
N ILE A 212 -16.25 11.59 -21.47
CA ILE A 212 -17.37 11.14 -22.31
C ILE A 212 -18.02 9.86 -21.78
N LEU A 213 -17.49 9.27 -20.70
CA LEU A 213 -18.05 8.07 -20.09
C LEU A 213 -19.52 8.28 -19.73
N ASN A 214 -20.38 7.32 -20.08
CA ASN A 214 -21.84 7.41 -19.91
C ASN A 214 -22.51 8.54 -20.69
N THR A 215 -21.91 8.98 -21.80
CA THR A 215 -22.54 9.93 -22.74
C THR A 215 -22.65 9.30 -24.13
N PRO A 216 -23.53 9.82 -25.01
CA PRO A 216 -23.64 9.35 -26.39
C PRO A 216 -22.34 9.46 -27.21
N LEU A 217 -21.35 10.25 -26.74
CA LEU A 217 -20.04 10.34 -27.39
C LEU A 217 -19.13 9.14 -27.13
N ALA A 218 -19.41 8.32 -26.11
CA ALA A 218 -18.57 7.17 -25.77
C ALA A 218 -18.41 6.20 -26.96
N ASP A 219 -19.50 6.00 -27.70
CA ASP A 219 -19.58 5.08 -28.85
C ASP A 219 -19.21 5.73 -30.20
N HIS A 220 -18.77 7.00 -30.20
CA HIS A 220 -18.50 7.71 -31.44
C HIS A 220 -17.27 7.12 -32.17
N PRO A 221 -17.39 6.70 -33.45
CA PRO A 221 -16.34 5.94 -34.14
C PRO A 221 -15.09 6.76 -34.48
N ASN A 222 -15.21 8.09 -34.59
CA ASN A 222 -14.10 8.98 -34.95
C ASN A 222 -13.94 10.14 -33.95
N LYS A 223 -13.45 9.83 -32.75
CA LYS A 223 -13.22 10.81 -31.67
C LYS A 223 -12.17 11.87 -32.04
N VAL A 224 -11.10 11.44 -32.72
CA VAL A 224 -10.02 12.35 -33.18
C VAL A 224 -10.55 13.40 -34.14
N GLY A 225 -11.33 13.00 -35.15
CA GLY A 225 -11.92 13.92 -36.11
C GLY A 225 -12.90 14.90 -35.45
N LEU A 226 -13.69 14.41 -34.49
CA LEU A 226 -14.66 15.22 -33.76
C LEU A 226 -14.00 16.37 -32.98
N ILE A 227 -12.93 16.06 -32.23
CA ILE A 227 -12.18 17.04 -31.43
C ILE A 227 -11.43 18.04 -32.33
N LYS A 228 -10.87 17.57 -33.46
CA LYS A 228 -10.14 18.45 -34.41
C LYS A 228 -11.04 19.47 -35.10
N SER A 229 -12.30 19.12 -35.35
CA SER A 229 -13.22 19.94 -36.16
C SER A 229 -14.12 20.84 -35.35
N ASN A 230 -14.34 20.56 -34.06
CA ASN A 230 -15.30 21.27 -33.23
C ASN A 230 -14.67 21.74 -31.92
N SER A 231 -14.75 23.05 -31.64
CA SER A 231 -14.44 23.62 -30.33
C SER A 231 -15.57 23.40 -29.32
N VAL A 232 -16.80 23.23 -29.79
CA VAL A 232 -17.98 22.93 -28.98
C VAL A 232 -18.71 21.74 -29.59
N ILE A 233 -18.93 20.70 -28.80
CA ILE A 233 -19.62 19.48 -29.17
C ILE A 233 -20.87 19.37 -28.30
N ASN A 234 -22.03 19.23 -28.94
CA ASN A 234 -23.31 19.07 -28.27
C ASN A 234 -23.89 17.73 -28.69
N VAL A 235 -24.21 16.88 -27.71
CA VAL A 235 -24.95 15.62 -27.94
C VAL A 235 -26.13 15.52 -26.98
N GLU A 236 -27.11 14.72 -27.33
CA GLU A 236 -28.29 14.51 -26.49
C GLU A 236 -28.66 13.04 -26.44
N ASP A 237 -29.21 12.63 -25.30
CA ASP A 237 -29.91 11.36 -25.13
C ASP A 237 -31.42 11.61 -24.92
N ASP A 238 -32.14 10.60 -24.44
CA ASP A 238 -33.57 10.68 -24.19
C ASP A 238 -33.97 11.73 -23.14
N ARG A 239 -33.09 12.04 -22.17
CA ARG A 239 -33.39 12.91 -21.01
C ARG A 239 -32.48 14.11 -20.89
N TYR A 240 -31.24 14.02 -21.34
CA TYR A 240 -30.18 14.98 -21.07
C TYR A 240 -29.53 15.49 -22.36
N LYS A 241 -29.07 16.74 -22.28
CA LYS A 241 -28.13 17.34 -23.21
C LYS A 241 -26.76 17.41 -22.56
N TYR A 242 -25.74 17.09 -23.34
CA TYR A 242 -24.33 17.12 -22.94
C TYR A 242 -23.60 18.13 -23.81
N TYR A 243 -22.92 19.04 -23.13
CA TYR A 243 -22.17 20.12 -23.73
C TYR A 243 -20.70 19.93 -23.40
N PHE A 244 -19.85 19.86 -24.43
CA PHE A 244 -18.40 19.77 -24.28
C PHE A 244 -17.79 20.94 -25.02
N ARG A 245 -17.04 21.78 -24.31
CA ARG A 245 -16.22 22.83 -24.90
C ARG A 245 -14.76 22.41 -24.77
N ILE A 246 -14.14 22.07 -25.89
CA ILE A 246 -12.72 21.71 -25.93
C ILE A 246 -11.91 23.01 -25.96
N LEU A 247 -11.09 23.21 -24.94
CA LEU A 247 -10.15 24.33 -24.85
C LEU A 247 -8.85 23.94 -25.55
N GLU A 248 -8.29 22.81 -25.14
CA GLU A 248 -7.09 22.23 -25.74
C GLU A 248 -7.15 20.71 -25.74
N TYR A 249 -6.36 20.08 -26.61
CA TYR A 249 -6.25 18.63 -26.68
C TYR A 249 -4.84 18.19 -27.08
N LYS A 250 -4.50 16.96 -26.70
CA LYS A 250 -3.36 16.22 -27.23
C LYS A 250 -3.79 14.81 -27.57
N LEU A 251 -3.27 14.34 -28.69
CA LEU A 251 -3.57 13.02 -29.24
C LEU A 251 -2.63 11.97 -28.68
N GLN A 252 -2.95 10.71 -28.98
CA GLN A 252 -2.04 9.59 -28.79
C GLN A 252 -0.66 9.87 -29.42
N ASP A 253 0.37 9.31 -28.81
CA ASP A 253 1.80 9.41 -29.13
C ASP A 253 2.41 10.81 -28.99
N GLN A 254 1.61 11.80 -28.58
CA GLN A 254 2.13 13.12 -28.26
C GLN A 254 2.66 13.18 -26.83
N ILE A 255 3.61 14.08 -26.59
CA ILE A 255 4.14 14.31 -25.25
C ILE A 255 3.10 15.10 -24.44
N PRO A 256 2.61 14.57 -23.31
CA PRO A 256 1.65 15.24 -22.45
C PRO A 256 2.31 16.43 -21.75
N PRO A 257 1.54 17.41 -21.29
CA PRO A 257 2.08 18.50 -20.51
C PRO A 257 2.42 18.03 -19.09
N VAL A 258 3.35 18.72 -18.43
CA VAL A 258 3.87 18.29 -17.12
C VAL A 258 2.77 18.18 -16.07
N GLU A 259 1.74 19.02 -16.16
CA GLU A 259 0.59 19.03 -15.25
C GLU A 259 -0.18 17.71 -15.29
N PHE A 260 -0.26 17.06 -16.45
CA PHE A 260 -0.97 15.79 -16.61
C PHE A 260 -0.22 14.62 -15.98
N VAL A 261 1.11 14.60 -16.09
CA VAL A 261 1.98 13.53 -15.56
C VAL A 261 2.59 13.86 -14.20
N LYS A 262 2.21 14.99 -13.60
CA LYS A 262 2.80 15.51 -12.35
C LYS A 262 2.72 14.49 -11.21
N GLU A 263 1.56 13.88 -11.02
CA GLU A 263 1.34 12.90 -9.95
C GLU A 263 2.15 11.62 -10.18
N GLU A 264 2.24 11.16 -11.43
CA GLU A 264 3.03 10.00 -11.82
C GLU A 264 4.53 10.25 -11.56
N ILE A 265 5.04 11.41 -11.99
CA ILE A 265 6.43 11.82 -11.75
C ILE A 265 6.71 11.91 -10.25
N SER A 266 5.80 12.48 -9.46
CA SER A 266 5.94 12.55 -8.00
C SER A 266 6.12 11.16 -7.39
N LYS A 267 5.27 10.20 -7.76
CA LYS A 267 5.38 8.80 -7.30
C LYS A 267 6.71 8.16 -7.69
N ILE A 268 7.17 8.39 -8.91
CA ILE A 268 8.48 7.89 -9.37
C ILE A 268 9.61 8.48 -8.52
N LEU A 269 9.59 9.79 -8.26
CA LEU A 269 10.63 10.47 -7.50
C LEU A 269 10.66 10.02 -6.04
N VAL A 270 9.49 9.87 -5.39
CA VAL A 270 9.40 9.31 -4.04
C VAL A 270 9.98 7.90 -3.99
N ASN A 271 9.64 7.05 -4.96
CA ASN A 271 10.20 5.70 -5.04
C ASN A 271 11.73 5.71 -5.26
N LYS A 272 12.25 6.64 -6.07
CA LYS A 272 13.70 6.81 -6.24
C LYS A 272 14.38 7.22 -4.93
N LYS A 273 13.80 8.17 -4.17
CA LYS A 273 14.30 8.56 -2.85
C LYS A 273 14.32 7.37 -1.89
N ARG A 274 13.25 6.57 -1.87
CA ARG A 274 13.15 5.34 -1.06
C ARG A 274 14.26 4.34 -1.37
N VAL A 275 14.45 3.99 -2.65
CA VAL A 275 15.48 3.03 -3.06
C VAL A 275 16.87 3.56 -2.71
N GLY A 276 17.18 4.82 -3.05
CA GLY A 276 18.47 5.42 -2.74
C GLY A 276 18.77 5.48 -1.24
N LEU A 277 17.77 5.75 -0.41
CA LEU A 277 17.91 5.79 1.05
C LEU A 277 18.24 4.41 1.63
N ILE A 278 17.59 3.34 1.15
CA ILE A 278 17.91 1.96 1.55
C ILE A 278 19.32 1.55 1.10
N GLU A 279 19.68 1.84 -0.16
CA GLU A 279 21.01 1.52 -0.67
C GLU A 279 22.12 2.21 0.14
N GLN A 280 21.91 3.49 0.49
CA GLN A 280 22.83 4.23 1.34
C GLN A 280 22.91 3.60 2.73
N PHE A 281 21.77 3.27 3.34
CA PHE A 281 21.72 2.66 4.68
C PHE A 281 22.45 1.32 4.75
N GLN A 282 22.20 0.43 3.78
CA GLN A 282 22.91 -0.85 3.67
C GLN A 282 24.42 -0.65 3.52
N LYS A 283 24.83 0.32 2.69
CA LYS A 283 26.24 0.66 2.50
C LYS A 283 26.90 1.18 3.78
N GLU A 284 26.20 2.00 4.55
CA GLU A 284 26.69 2.49 5.85
C GLU A 284 26.85 1.37 6.87
N ILE A 285 25.91 0.43 6.95
CA ILE A 285 26.03 -0.76 7.81
C ILE A 285 27.24 -1.59 7.39
N TYR A 286 27.40 -1.86 6.09
CA TYR A 286 28.51 -2.64 5.57
C TYR A 286 29.86 -1.98 5.87
N ASN A 287 29.99 -0.68 5.62
CA ASN A 287 31.22 0.07 5.87
C ASN A 287 31.58 0.09 7.35
N ARG A 288 30.59 0.28 8.24
CA ARG A 288 30.80 0.23 9.69
C ARG A 288 31.31 -1.15 10.15
N ALA A 289 30.70 -2.22 9.64
CA ALA A 289 31.12 -3.58 9.94
C ALA A 289 32.54 -3.86 9.41
N LEU A 290 32.89 -3.29 8.26
CA LEU A 290 34.24 -3.39 7.68
C LEU A 290 35.27 -2.65 8.55
N GLU A 291 34.99 -1.41 8.96
CA GLU A 291 35.86 -0.59 9.81
C GLU A 291 36.10 -1.25 11.18
N ASN A 292 35.08 -1.89 11.74
CA ASN A 292 35.14 -2.58 13.03
C ASN A 292 35.67 -4.02 12.94
N ASN A 293 36.03 -4.52 11.73
CA ASN A 293 36.44 -5.90 11.48
C ASN A 293 35.42 -6.95 11.97
N GLU A 294 34.13 -6.68 11.81
CA GLU A 294 33.01 -7.53 12.28
C GLU A 294 32.78 -8.76 11.39
N PHE A 295 33.35 -8.81 10.20
CA PHE A 295 33.23 -9.96 9.29
C PHE A 295 34.57 -10.32 8.63
N LYS A 296 34.66 -11.57 8.18
CA LYS A 296 35.79 -12.10 7.41
C LYS A 296 35.24 -12.93 6.26
N ILE A 297 35.80 -12.75 5.08
CA ILE A 297 35.50 -13.54 3.89
C ILE A 297 36.66 -14.52 3.73
N TYR A 298 36.34 -15.81 3.65
CA TYR A 298 37.31 -16.87 3.36
C TYR A 298 37.21 -17.20 1.86
N GLU A 299 38.35 -17.33 1.19
CA GLU A 299 38.47 -17.87 -0.18
C GLU A 299 38.48 -19.40 -0.17
#